data_AF-A0A0N5B959-F1
#
_entry.id   AF-A0A0N5B959-F1
#
_cell.length_a   1.000
_cell.length_b   1.000
_cell.length_c   1.000
_cell.angle_alpha   90.00
_cell.angle_beta   90.00
_cell.angle_gamma   90.00
#
_symmetry.space_group_name_H-M   'P 1'
#
loop_
_entity.id
_entity.type
_entity.pdbx_description
1 polymer ?
#
loop_
_entity_poly.entity_id
_entity_poly.type
_entity_poly.pdbx_seq_one_letter_code
_entity_poly.pdbx_strand_id
1 'polypeptide(L)'
;MFNKDTILIGHSLNCDLEALKLIHKNVVDTSITFPHRNPQFKNPLRKLAKLYINMDIQDAHTGHDSAEDAIAAMRLLIAKYQGKI
;
A
#
# COMPACT_ATOMS: atom_id res chain seq x y z
N MET A 1 -2.85 1.46 -19.45
CA MET A 1 -4.26 1.74 -19.08
C MET A 1 -4.84 0.44 -18.52
N PHE A 2 -5.50 0.48 -17.35
CA PHE A 2 -6.06 -0.71 -16.69
C PHE A 2 -7.56 -0.87 -17.01
N ASN A 3 -8.14 -2.03 -16.69
CA ASN A 3 -9.56 -2.33 -16.93
C ASN A 3 -10.24 -2.83 -15.64
N LYS A 4 -11.54 -3.15 -15.72
CA LYS A 4 -12.36 -3.62 -14.59
C LYS A 4 -11.82 -4.88 -13.90
N ASP A 5 -11.06 -5.72 -14.62
CA ASP A 5 -10.54 -6.99 -14.14
C ASP A 5 -9.14 -6.85 -13.55
N THR A 6 -8.48 -5.71 -13.75
CA THR A 6 -7.16 -5.42 -13.17
C THR A 6 -7.27 -5.31 -11.66
N ILE A 7 -6.35 -5.91 -10.90
CA ILE A 7 -6.29 -5.73 -9.44
C ILE A 7 -5.39 -4.53 -9.14
N LEU A 8 -5.93 -3.47 -8.54
CA LEU A 8 -5.14 -2.34 -8.07
C LEU A 8 -4.60 -2.63 -6.68
N ILE A 9 -3.30 -2.39 -6.51
CA ILE A 9 -2.58 -2.63 -5.26
C ILE A 9 -1.99 -1.30 -4.78
N GLY A 10 -2.11 -1.03 -3.49
CA GLY A 10 -1.57 0.19 -2.90
C GLY A 10 -1.78 0.27 -1.40
N HIS A 11 -1.67 1.47 -0.85
CA HIS A 11 -1.80 1.73 0.58
C HIS A 11 -2.72 2.93 0.82
N SER A 12 -3.87 2.72 1.47
CA SER A 12 -4.92 3.74 1.63
C SER A 12 -5.44 4.29 0.29
N LEU A 13 -5.66 3.39 -0.67
CA LEU A 13 -6.10 3.72 -2.03
C LEU A 13 -7.46 4.42 -2.08
N ASN A 14 -8.23 4.40 -0.99
CA ASN A 14 -9.46 5.17 -0.91
C ASN A 14 -9.22 6.67 -1.19
N CYS A 15 -8.12 7.23 -0.66
CA CYS A 15 -7.78 8.64 -0.86
C CYS A 15 -7.36 8.91 -2.32
N ASP A 16 -6.56 8.01 -2.90
CA ASP A 16 -6.06 8.15 -4.27
C ASP A 16 -7.20 8.02 -5.29
N LEU A 17 -8.07 7.03 -5.13
CA LEU A 17 -9.20 6.80 -6.02
C LEU A 17 -10.23 7.94 -5.94
N GLU A 18 -10.46 8.50 -4.75
CA GLU A 18 -11.31 9.68 -4.57
C GLU A 18 -10.72 10.91 -5.29
N ALA A 19 -9.43 11.19 -5.10
CA ALA A 19 -8.75 12.29 -5.76
C ALA A 19 -8.75 12.16 -7.30
N LEU A 20 -8.60 10.93 -7.80
CA LEU A 20 -8.65 10.62 -9.23
C LEU A 20 -10.09 10.53 -9.79
N LYS A 21 -11.12 10.59 -8.93
CA LYS A 21 -12.54 10.39 -9.29
C LYS A 21 -12.79 9.05 -9.99
N LEU A 22 -12.15 8.00 -9.51
CA LEU A 22 -12.23 6.65 -10.05
C LEU A 22 -12.95 5.71 -9.09
N ILE A 23 -13.84 4.89 -9.64
CA ILE A 23 -14.46 3.79 -8.90
C ILE A 23 -13.94 2.49 -9.50
N HIS A 24 -13.22 1.71 -8.68
CA HIS A 24 -12.68 0.42 -9.08
C HIS A 24 -12.91 -0.60 -7.98
N LYS A 25 -13.46 -1.76 -8.33
CA LYS A 25 -13.90 -2.79 -7.34
C LYS A 25 -12.79 -3.77 -6.96
N ASN A 26 -11.86 -4.03 -7.88
CA ASN A 26 -10.82 -5.02 -7.69
C ASN A 26 -9.58 -4.35 -7.08
N VAL A 27 -9.60 -4.17 -5.76
CA VAL A 27 -8.56 -3.46 -5.00
C VAL A 27 -8.04 -4.33 -3.87
N VAL A 28 -6.72 -4.36 -3.69
CA VAL A 28 -6.07 -4.89 -2.49
C VAL A 28 -5.29 -3.77 -1.81
N ASP A 29 -5.79 -3.34 -0.66
CA ASP A 29 -5.22 -2.24 0.11
C ASP A 29 -4.43 -2.76 1.30
N THR A 30 -3.12 -2.49 1.29
CA THR A 30 -2.21 -2.91 2.36
C THR A 30 -2.57 -2.32 3.72
N SER A 31 -3.20 -1.14 3.78
CA SER A 31 -3.65 -0.56 5.06
C SER A 31 -4.77 -1.37 5.73
N ILE A 32 -5.53 -2.14 4.93
CA ILE A 32 -6.56 -3.07 5.41
C ILE A 32 -5.95 -4.45 5.65
N THR A 33 -5.05 -4.91 4.77
CA THR A 33 -4.38 -6.22 4.89
C THR A 33 -3.46 -6.32 6.12
N PHE A 34 -2.94 -5.19 6.59
CA PHE A 34 -2.09 -5.07 7.79
C PHE A 34 -2.75 -4.10 8.80
N PRO A 35 -3.86 -4.53 9.44
CA PRO A 35 -4.67 -3.64 10.26
C PRO A 35 -3.88 -3.14 11.47
N HIS A 36 -4.16 -1.91 11.86
CA HIS A 36 -3.65 -1.38 13.12
C HIS A 36 -4.40 -2.01 14.31
N ARG A 37 -3.74 -2.09 15.48
CA ARG A 37 -4.36 -2.65 16.69
C ARG A 37 -5.59 -1.85 17.14
N ASN A 38 -5.54 -0.54 16.97
CA ASN A 38 -6.70 0.35 17.13
C ASN A 38 -7.37 0.53 15.76
N PRO A 39 -8.66 0.13 15.60
CA PRO A 39 -9.38 0.17 14.33
C PRO A 39 -9.64 1.58 13.77
N GLN A 40 -9.47 2.63 14.58
CA GLN A 40 -9.60 4.02 14.11
C GLN A 40 -8.36 4.51 13.34
N PHE A 41 -7.25 3.78 13.40
CA PHE A 41 -5.99 4.18 12.78
C PHE A 41 -5.53 3.16 11.73
N LYS A 42 -4.69 3.61 10.80
CA LYS A 42 -3.99 2.77 9.83
C LYS A 42 -2.50 2.75 10.16
N ASN A 43 -1.83 1.62 9.93
CA ASN A 43 -0.36 1.60 10.04
C ASN A 43 0.23 2.40 8.86
N PRO A 44 1.20 3.30 9.08
CA PRO A 44 1.90 3.96 7.98
C PRO A 44 2.65 2.94 7.11
N LEU A 45 2.64 3.13 5.79
CA LEU A 45 3.35 2.25 4.85
C LEU A 45 4.83 2.10 5.21
N ARG A 46 5.53 3.20 5.53
CA ARG A 46 6.94 3.19 5.96
C ARG A 46 7.20 2.23 7.12
N LYS A 47 6.31 2.23 8.11
CA LYS A 47 6.42 1.33 9.27
C LYS A 47 6.26 -0.13 8.86
N LEU A 48 5.28 -0.44 8.01
CA LEU A 48 5.06 -1.79 7.51
C LEU A 48 6.24 -2.27 6.66
N ALA A 49 6.71 -1.42 5.73
CA ALA A 49 7.84 -1.70 4.86
C ALA A 49 9.10 -2.02 5.67
N LYS A 50 9.41 -1.20 6.68
CA LYS A 50 10.55 -1.45 7.57
C LYS A 50 10.39 -2.73 8.38
N LEU A 51 9.21 -2.95 8.97
CA LEU A 51 8.97 -4.08 9.86
C LEU A 51 8.99 -5.44 9.14
N TYR A 52 8.35 -5.52 7.97
CA TYR A 52 8.07 -6.80 7.33
C TYR A 52 8.99 -7.14 6.16
N ILE A 53 9.52 -6.15 5.44
CA ILE A 53 10.37 -6.38 4.27
C ILE A 53 11.73 -5.68 4.38
N ASN A 54 12.05 -5.13 5.56
CA ASN A 54 13.28 -4.38 5.85
C ASN A 54 13.64 -3.35 4.76
N MET A 55 12.62 -2.65 4.27
CA MET A 55 12.76 -1.62 3.23
C MET A 55 12.53 -0.26 3.86
N ASP A 56 13.55 0.60 3.81
CA ASP A 56 13.43 2.02 4.14
C ASP A 56 12.86 2.75 2.92
N ILE A 57 11.83 3.57 3.14
CA ILE A 57 11.13 4.35 2.12
C ILE A 57 10.78 5.73 2.69
N GLN A 58 10.52 6.71 1.83
CA GLN A 58 10.09 8.07 2.22
C GLN A 58 11.12 8.81 3.10
N ASP A 59 12.41 8.51 2.95
CA ASP A 59 13.50 9.16 3.72
C ASP A 59 14.00 10.46 3.08
N ALA A 60 13.56 10.78 1.86
CA ALA A 60 13.95 12.01 1.18
C ALA A 60 13.27 13.24 1.79
N HIS A 61 14.05 14.29 2.07
CA HIS A 61 13.54 15.59 2.54
C HIS A 61 12.74 16.36 1.47
N THR A 62 12.74 15.89 0.23
CA THR A 62 12.08 16.52 -0.92
C THR A 62 10.64 16.02 -1.16
N GLY A 63 10.10 15.23 -0.25
CA GLY A 63 8.79 14.59 -0.39
C GLY A 63 8.89 13.12 -0.81
N HIS A 64 7.74 12.47 -0.93
CA HIS A 64 7.67 11.03 -1.19
C HIS A 64 7.74 10.73 -2.68
N ASP A 65 8.31 9.57 -3.01
CA ASP A 65 8.29 9.02 -4.36
C ASP A 65 7.13 8.01 -4.49
N SER A 66 6.16 8.33 -5.35
CA SER A 66 5.00 7.45 -5.58
C SER A 66 5.38 6.09 -6.17
N ALA A 67 6.46 6.00 -6.95
CA ALA A 67 6.94 4.73 -7.49
C ALA A 67 7.51 3.83 -6.39
N GLU A 68 8.28 4.42 -5.46
CA GLU A 68 8.79 3.72 -4.27
C GLU A 68 7.64 3.17 -3.42
N ASP A 69 6.64 4.00 -3.14
CA ASP A 69 5.46 3.61 -2.35
C ASP A 69 4.68 2.46 -3.01
N ALA A 70 4.47 2.53 -4.34
CA ALA A 70 3.79 1.48 -5.09
C ALA A 70 4.58 0.15 -5.05
N ILE A 71 5.90 0.19 -5.17
CA ILE A 71 6.78 -0.98 -5.07
C ILE A 71 6.72 -1.57 -3.66
N ALA A 72 6.80 -0.74 -2.61
CA ALA A 72 6.74 -1.20 -1.23
C ALA A 72 5.40 -1.88 -0.91
N ALA A 73 4.27 -1.30 -1.35
CA ALA A 73 2.94 -1.90 -1.17
C ALA A 73 2.84 -3.27 -1.85
N MET A 74 3.33 -3.39 -3.09
CA MET A 74 3.36 -4.66 -3.83
C MET A 74 4.22 -5.72 -3.11
N ARG A 75 5.43 -5.35 -2.67
CA ARG A 75 6.35 -6.26 -1.97
C ARG A 75 5.77 -6.77 -0.65
N LEU A 76 5.07 -5.93 0.11
CA LEU A 76 4.37 -6.34 1.33
C LEU A 76 3.33 -7.43 1.06
N LEU A 77 2.49 -7.25 0.03
CA LEU A 77 1.49 -8.26 -0.31
C LEU A 77 2.13 -9.55 -0.81
N ILE A 78 3.14 -9.48 -1.68
CA ILE A 78 3.86 -10.65 -2.16
C ILE A 78 4.44 -11.42 -0.97
N ALA A 79 5.12 -10.75 -0.03
CA ALA A 79 5.70 -11.40 1.15
C ALA A 79 4.63 -12.13 1.98
N LYS A 80 3.48 -11.49 2.25
CA LYS A 80 2.38 -12.08 3.01
C LYS A 80 1.78 -13.30 2.31
N TYR A 81 1.43 -13.18 1.03
CA TYR A 81 0.78 -14.25 0.30
C TYR A 81 1.73 -15.39 -0.12
N GLN A 82 3.04 -15.17 -0.03
CA GLN A 82 4.05 -16.23 -0.13
C GLN A 82 4.41 -16.86 1.23
N GLY A 83 3.78 -16.44 2.34
CA GLY A 83 4.04 -16.99 3.67
C GLY A 83 5.40 -16.62 4.26
N LYS A 84 6.00 -15.52 3.79
CA LYS A 84 7.30 -15.03 4.30
C LYS A 84 7.16 -14.13 5.53
N ILE A 85 5.95 -13.62 5.78
CA ILE A 85 5.54 -12.78 6.92
C ILE A 85 4.12 -13.11 7.36
#